data_AF-A0A7X7QXM8-F1
#
_entry.id   AF-A0A7X7QXM8-F1
#
_cell.length_a   1.000
_cell.length_b   1.000
_cell.length_c   1.000
_cell.angle_alpha   90.00
_cell.angle_beta   90.00
_cell.angle_gamma   90.00
#
_symmetry.space_group_name_H-M   'P 1'
#
loop_
_entity.id
_entity.type
_entity.pdbx_description
1 polymer ?
#
loop_
_entity_poly.entity_id
_entity_poly.type
_entity_poly.pdbx_seq_one_letter_code
_entity_poly.pdbx_strand_id
1 'polypeptide(L)'
;MKYLVIATIALSLSLTASAATYTWTNSTVNGDWTNRFNWDPATSFPSEPGDVIWLVNQGLGNVDGNLNIYNAAVTAGVIIAQGFTNAYRINDGYSGGRVVFTNTAGNAQIVVTNRPLSGARYYQASLTGGTRAEFLSDTDIEIETGSTLQMDPAWVGSRTITKTGGGDLRGFNGSPQFTGTLVIQAGRAWHRIGGTSPLTNATVIIRGSSGSSFTCDNSDLYNRFIIEDNAALYTPFGNNLARSVYGPVTINTYGQLRVSYGTFCMTAYRGDINGNGVAVLTGGNLNSTNVVVGSVSPGTNNVGILTLDKGTCTLELGTPGDTVQLNVDVAGTGGAPGIDHDLLIVSNLTAALDLSLVDLNVSGVGSGPVTNWVLFAEDGISNGTAFASVTHASGLTVNAVYDYDNSLAGIIVVPEPAVMLGIAGAAALLAVRRQR
;
A
#
# COMPACT_ATOMS: atom_id res chain seq x y z
N MET A 1 21.57 3.72 -25.30
CA MET A 1 20.35 3.94 -24.49
C MET A 1 19.32 4.91 -25.10
N LYS A 2 19.70 5.90 -25.93
CA LYS A 2 18.75 6.85 -26.56
C LYS A 2 17.73 6.24 -27.54
N TYR A 3 18.04 5.10 -28.16
CA TYR A 3 17.14 4.41 -29.09
C TYR A 3 16.25 3.35 -28.43
N LEU A 4 16.50 3.04 -27.15
CA LEU A 4 15.77 1.99 -26.45
C LEU A 4 14.41 2.48 -25.95
N VAL A 5 14.32 3.73 -25.45
CA VAL A 5 13.07 4.33 -24.96
C VAL A 5 12.06 4.58 -26.09
N ILE A 6 12.54 5.01 -27.26
CA ILE A 6 11.67 5.20 -28.45
C ILE A 6 11.20 3.84 -29.00
N ALA A 7 12.03 2.80 -28.91
CA ALA A 7 11.66 1.46 -29.36
C ALA A 7 10.60 0.80 -28.45
N THR A 8 10.59 1.09 -27.14
CA THR A 8 9.55 0.57 -26.23
C THR A 8 8.19 1.24 -26.46
N ILE A 9 8.15 2.55 -26.78
CA ILE A 9 6.92 3.25 -27.17
C ILE A 9 6.40 2.77 -28.53
N ALA A 10 7.30 2.35 -29.44
CA ALA A 10 6.92 1.86 -30.76
C ALA A 10 6.38 0.42 -30.77
N LEU A 11 6.81 -0.44 -29.83
CA LEU A 11 6.41 -1.85 -29.79
C LEU A 11 5.03 -2.11 -29.14
N SER A 12 4.46 -1.15 -28.41
CA SER A 12 3.07 -1.23 -27.88
C SER A 12 2.01 -0.65 -28.83
N LEU A 13 2.41 -0.13 -30.00
CA LEU A 13 1.52 0.45 -31.01
C LEU A 13 0.96 -0.57 -32.03
N SER A 14 1.31 -1.85 -31.93
CA SER A 14 0.90 -2.84 -32.94
C SER A 14 -0.45 -3.48 -32.60
N LEU A 15 -1.47 -3.05 -33.37
CA LEU A 15 -2.82 -3.59 -33.61
C LEU A 15 -3.98 -2.88 -32.88
N THR A 16 -4.37 -1.72 -33.41
CA THR A 16 -5.76 -1.21 -33.27
C THR A 16 -6.36 -0.85 -34.62
N ALA A 17 -7.67 -1.06 -34.74
CA ALA A 17 -8.49 -0.24 -35.61
C ALA A 17 -8.37 1.23 -35.14
N SER A 18 -7.77 2.06 -35.98
CA SER A 18 -7.72 3.53 -35.97
C SER A 18 -7.63 4.29 -34.64
N ALA A 19 -6.65 4.00 -33.77
CA ALA A 19 -6.26 4.99 -32.77
C ALA A 19 -5.66 6.22 -33.49
N ALA A 20 -6.32 7.38 -33.44
CA ALA A 20 -5.80 8.59 -34.04
C ALA A 20 -4.82 9.28 -33.08
N THR A 21 -3.83 9.98 -33.64
CA THR A 21 -2.88 10.78 -32.85
C THR A 21 -3.19 12.26 -33.03
N TYR A 22 -3.33 12.95 -31.91
CA TYR A 22 -3.59 14.38 -31.86
C TYR A 22 -2.52 15.07 -31.04
N THR A 23 -2.02 16.18 -31.55
CA THR A 23 -1.08 17.04 -30.83
C THR A 23 -1.77 18.33 -30.45
N TRP A 24 -1.70 18.69 -29.18
CA TRP A 24 -2.05 20.03 -28.70
C TRP A 24 -0.77 20.79 -28.38
N THR A 25 -0.71 22.03 -28.85
CA THR A 25 0.41 22.93 -28.56
C THR A 25 -0.07 24.11 -27.75
N ASN A 26 0.69 24.49 -26.72
CA ASN A 26 0.38 25.64 -25.87
C ASN A 26 0.62 27.01 -26.53
N SER A 27 0.66 27.07 -27.87
CA SER A 27 0.77 28.31 -28.65
C SER A 27 -0.47 29.21 -28.47
N THR A 28 -1.58 28.62 -28.03
CA THR A 28 -2.81 29.32 -27.60
C THR A 28 -2.96 29.18 -26.09
N VAL A 29 -2.89 30.29 -25.37
CA VAL A 29 -3.21 30.31 -23.93
C VAL A 29 -4.72 30.06 -23.79
N ASN A 30 -5.11 29.00 -23.07
CA ASN A 30 -6.50 28.54 -22.87
C ASN A 30 -7.16 27.87 -24.10
N GLY A 31 -6.68 26.69 -24.46
CA GLY A 31 -7.33 25.83 -25.45
C GLY A 31 -8.66 25.24 -24.96
N ASP A 32 -9.47 24.75 -25.90
CA ASP A 32 -10.69 23.97 -25.71
C ASP A 32 -10.47 22.58 -26.31
N TRP A 33 -10.66 21.53 -25.52
CA TRP A 33 -10.50 20.14 -25.93
C TRP A 33 -11.43 19.77 -27.10
N THR A 34 -12.65 20.28 -27.12
CA THR A 34 -13.65 19.92 -28.14
C THR A 34 -13.53 20.73 -29.42
N ASN A 35 -12.68 21.76 -29.43
CA ASN A 35 -12.42 22.56 -30.62
C ASN A 35 -11.33 21.91 -31.47
N ARG A 36 -11.72 21.29 -32.59
CA ARG A 36 -10.81 20.64 -33.55
C ARG A 36 -9.65 21.53 -34.02
N PHE A 37 -9.80 22.85 -34.03
CA PHE A 37 -8.75 23.77 -34.49
C PHE A 37 -7.59 23.91 -33.50
N ASN A 38 -7.75 23.39 -32.27
CA ASN A 38 -6.67 23.34 -31.28
C ASN A 38 -5.80 22.09 -31.40
N TRP A 39 -6.17 21.14 -32.27
CA TRP A 39 -5.49 19.87 -32.43
C TRP A 39 -4.80 19.78 -33.79
N ASP A 40 -3.70 19.07 -33.84
CA ASP A 40 -3.04 18.63 -35.07
C ASP A 40 -3.09 17.10 -35.17
N PRO A 41 -3.73 16.52 -36.20
CA PRO A 41 -4.38 17.19 -37.33
C PRO A 41 -5.66 17.94 -36.93
N ALA A 42 -5.91 19.10 -37.54
CA ALA A 42 -7.08 19.95 -37.27
C ALA A 42 -8.38 19.43 -37.94
N THR A 43 -8.53 18.11 -38.03
CA THR A 43 -9.67 17.42 -38.66
C THR A 43 -10.76 17.12 -37.63
N SER A 44 -10.39 16.70 -36.42
CA SER A 44 -11.28 16.42 -35.29
C SER A 44 -10.54 16.69 -33.97
N PHE A 45 -11.07 16.17 -32.87
CA PHE A 45 -10.44 16.19 -31.56
C PHE A 45 -10.39 14.75 -31.00
N PRO A 46 -9.56 14.46 -29.98
CA PRO A 46 -9.54 13.15 -29.33
C PRO A 46 -10.88 12.84 -28.67
N SER A 47 -11.51 11.75 -29.11
CA SER A 47 -12.84 11.35 -28.62
C SER A 47 -13.05 9.85 -28.55
N GLU A 48 -12.18 9.04 -29.17
CA GLU A 48 -12.34 7.59 -29.25
C GLU A 48 -11.46 6.87 -28.22
N PRO A 49 -11.89 5.69 -27.72
CA PRO A 49 -11.03 4.80 -26.96
C PRO A 49 -9.74 4.48 -27.75
N GLY A 50 -8.59 4.60 -27.08
CA GLY A 50 -7.30 4.35 -27.72
C GLY A 50 -6.65 5.57 -28.39
N ASP A 51 -7.36 6.69 -28.57
CA ASP A 51 -6.75 7.91 -29.12
C ASP A 51 -5.51 8.34 -28.32
N VAL A 52 -4.49 8.81 -29.05
CA VAL A 52 -3.20 9.22 -28.51
C VAL A 52 -3.10 10.73 -28.52
N ILE A 53 -2.79 11.31 -27.37
CA ILE A 53 -2.74 12.74 -27.13
C ILE A 53 -1.32 13.15 -26.80
N TRP A 54 -0.77 14.08 -27.56
CA TRP A 54 0.54 14.68 -27.32
C TRP A 54 0.37 16.13 -26.86
N LEU A 55 0.71 16.41 -25.61
CA LEU A 55 0.76 17.77 -25.07
C LEU A 55 2.19 18.29 -25.21
N VAL A 56 2.39 19.22 -26.15
CA VAL A 56 3.71 19.73 -26.55
C VAL A 56 3.82 21.24 -26.29
N ASN A 57 4.92 21.66 -25.69
CA ASN A 57 5.20 23.07 -25.41
C ASN A 57 6.09 23.64 -26.51
N GLN A 58 5.64 24.72 -27.16
CA GLN A 58 6.39 25.43 -28.20
C GLN A 58 7.09 26.71 -27.70
N GLY A 59 6.87 27.14 -26.45
CA GLY A 59 7.38 28.40 -25.90
C GLY A 59 8.53 28.24 -24.89
N LEU A 60 9.53 29.13 -25.00
CA LEU A 60 10.63 29.28 -24.01
C LEU A 60 10.24 30.11 -22.77
N GLY A 61 9.00 30.62 -22.70
CA GLY A 61 8.49 31.40 -21.57
C GLY A 61 7.67 30.54 -20.61
N ASN A 62 7.83 30.76 -19.30
CA ASN A 62 7.03 30.14 -18.22
C ASN A 62 5.56 30.56 -18.30
N VAL A 63 4.78 29.95 -19.19
CA VAL A 63 3.34 30.17 -19.30
C VAL A 63 2.64 28.83 -19.15
N ASP A 64 1.80 28.72 -18.12
CA ASP A 64 0.94 27.55 -17.91
C ASP A 64 -0.07 27.44 -19.06
N GLY A 65 -0.09 26.29 -19.71
CA GLY A 65 -1.04 26.00 -20.78
C GLY A 65 -2.28 25.32 -20.23
N ASN A 66 -3.44 25.98 -20.33
CA ASN A 66 -4.72 25.36 -19.97
C ASN A 66 -5.40 24.78 -21.21
N LEU A 67 -5.81 23.53 -21.15
CA LEU A 67 -6.70 22.86 -22.10
C LEU A 67 -8.01 22.57 -21.38
N ASN A 68 -9.07 23.30 -21.71
CA ASN A 68 -10.33 23.26 -21.00
C ASN A 68 -11.26 22.20 -21.60
N ILE A 69 -11.97 21.48 -20.74
CA ILE A 69 -13.09 20.60 -21.06
C ILE A 69 -14.35 21.31 -20.57
N TYR A 70 -15.34 21.48 -21.44
CA TYR A 70 -16.56 22.22 -21.11
C TYR A 70 -17.75 21.25 -20.97
N ASN A 71 -18.06 20.84 -19.72
CA ASN A 71 -19.21 20.00 -19.36
C ASN A 71 -19.42 18.77 -20.27
N ALA A 72 -18.32 18.08 -20.61
CA ALA A 72 -18.32 16.93 -21.48
C ALA A 72 -17.42 15.82 -20.91
N ALA A 73 -17.72 14.58 -21.30
CA ALA A 73 -16.78 13.49 -21.18
C ALA A 73 -15.87 13.48 -22.42
N VAL A 74 -14.56 13.54 -22.20
CA VAL A 74 -13.56 13.38 -23.26
C VAL A 74 -12.81 12.07 -23.02
N THR A 75 -12.49 11.37 -24.10
CA THR A 75 -11.88 10.05 -24.04
C THR A 75 -10.44 10.12 -24.51
N ALA A 76 -9.55 9.40 -23.83
CA ALA A 76 -8.17 9.21 -24.27
C ALA A 76 -7.69 7.79 -23.94
N GLY A 77 -7.01 7.16 -24.88
CA GLY A 77 -6.27 5.93 -24.62
C GLY A 77 -4.88 6.21 -24.06
N VAL A 78 -4.19 7.20 -24.63
CA VAL A 78 -2.82 7.55 -24.24
C VAL A 78 -2.68 9.07 -24.13
N ILE A 79 -2.13 9.56 -23.03
CA ILE A 79 -1.75 10.98 -22.86
C ILE A 79 -0.25 11.06 -22.63
N ILE A 80 0.45 11.75 -23.52
CA ILE A 80 1.88 12.02 -23.43
C ILE A 80 2.05 13.51 -23.18
N ALA A 81 2.50 13.86 -21.98
CA ALA A 81 2.89 15.21 -21.62
C ALA A 81 4.40 15.34 -21.74
N GLN A 82 4.87 16.14 -22.71
CA GLN A 82 6.30 16.39 -22.93
C GLN A 82 6.59 17.87 -22.68
N GLY A 83 7.32 18.19 -21.62
CA GLY A 83 7.60 19.58 -21.22
C GLY A 83 9.08 19.98 -21.35
N PHE A 84 9.33 21.22 -21.78
CA PHE A 84 10.63 21.88 -21.64
C PHE A 84 10.70 22.72 -20.35
N THR A 85 9.72 23.60 -20.06
CA THR A 85 9.74 24.49 -18.87
C THR A 85 8.39 24.74 -18.17
N ASN A 86 7.24 24.38 -18.76
CA ASN A 86 5.92 24.87 -18.33
C ASN A 86 5.04 23.77 -17.74
N ALA A 87 4.01 24.16 -16.98
CA ALA A 87 2.93 23.28 -16.55
C ALA A 87 1.84 23.17 -17.64
N TYR A 88 1.23 21.98 -17.71
CA TYR A 88 0.02 21.74 -18.50
C TYR A 88 -1.13 21.52 -17.55
N ARG A 89 -2.28 22.11 -17.85
CA ARG A 89 -3.48 21.85 -17.06
C ARG A 89 -4.61 21.44 -17.98
N ILE A 90 -5.21 20.29 -17.69
CA ILE A 90 -6.49 19.92 -18.29
C ILE A 90 -7.54 20.34 -17.28
N ASN A 91 -8.25 21.41 -17.58
CA ASN A 91 -9.17 22.03 -16.64
C ASN A 91 -10.62 21.73 -17.01
N ASP A 92 -11.48 21.71 -16.01
CA ASP A 92 -12.90 21.88 -16.24
C ASP A 92 -13.23 23.36 -16.36
N GLY A 93 -13.68 23.78 -17.54
CA GLY A 93 -14.11 25.15 -17.79
C GLY A 93 -15.53 25.44 -17.30
N TYR A 94 -16.35 24.39 -17.07
CA TYR A 94 -17.71 24.47 -16.51
C TYR A 94 -18.03 23.18 -15.75
N SER A 95 -18.20 23.27 -14.42
CA SER A 95 -18.48 22.15 -13.51
C SER A 95 -19.18 20.94 -14.16
N GLY A 96 -18.49 19.79 -14.22
CA GLY A 96 -19.01 18.53 -14.78
C GLY A 96 -18.13 17.86 -15.83
N GLY A 97 -16.99 18.45 -16.21
CA GLY A 97 -16.05 17.84 -17.15
C GLY A 97 -15.45 16.52 -16.62
N ARG A 98 -15.17 15.56 -17.50
CA ARG A 98 -14.41 14.35 -17.12
C ARG A 98 -13.50 13.86 -18.23
N VAL A 99 -12.33 13.35 -17.83
CA VAL A 99 -11.40 12.63 -18.70
C VAL A 99 -11.57 11.14 -18.44
N VAL A 100 -11.94 10.41 -19.49
CA VAL A 100 -12.17 8.96 -19.46
C VAL A 100 -10.94 8.27 -20.04
N PHE A 101 -10.20 7.58 -19.18
CA PHE A 101 -9.05 6.76 -19.55
C PHE A 101 -9.54 5.37 -19.96
N THR A 102 -9.52 5.11 -21.27
CA THR A 102 -9.88 3.81 -21.82
C THR A 102 -9.16 3.52 -23.12
N ASN A 103 -8.71 2.29 -23.23
CA ASN A 103 -8.04 1.76 -24.42
C ASN A 103 -8.58 0.35 -24.68
N THR A 104 -9.09 0.10 -25.88
CA THR A 104 -9.61 -1.21 -26.26
C THR A 104 -8.51 -2.21 -26.61
N ALA A 105 -7.29 -1.73 -26.87
CA ALA A 105 -6.12 -2.57 -27.19
C ALA A 105 -5.31 -3.01 -25.97
N GLY A 106 -5.66 -2.55 -24.76
CA GLY A 106 -4.91 -2.85 -23.56
C GLY A 106 -5.06 -1.75 -22.52
N ASN A 107 -3.96 -1.41 -21.86
CA ASN A 107 -3.97 -0.40 -20.82
C ASN A 107 -4.09 1.01 -21.44
N ALA A 108 -4.83 1.89 -20.77
CA ALA A 108 -4.67 3.31 -21.00
C ALA A 108 -3.30 3.75 -20.47
N GLN A 109 -2.75 4.85 -20.97
CA GLN A 109 -1.41 5.31 -20.58
C GLN A 109 -1.37 6.80 -20.31
N ILE A 110 -0.63 7.19 -19.27
CA ILE A 110 -0.26 8.58 -19.01
C ILE A 110 1.26 8.62 -18.87
N VAL A 111 1.93 9.30 -19.78
CA VAL A 111 3.39 9.41 -19.79
C VAL A 111 3.77 10.88 -19.58
N VAL A 112 4.51 11.16 -18.52
CA VAL A 112 5.05 12.49 -18.23
C VAL A 112 6.56 12.43 -18.38
N THR A 113 7.05 12.99 -19.49
CA THR A 113 8.48 13.00 -19.82
C THR A 113 9.05 14.41 -19.76
N ASN A 114 10.28 14.49 -19.28
CA ASN A 114 11.11 15.67 -19.26
C ASN A 114 12.09 15.65 -20.44
N ARG A 115 12.23 16.80 -21.12
CA ARG A 115 13.42 17.07 -21.95
C ARG A 115 14.15 18.28 -21.37
N PRO A 116 15.13 18.08 -20.48
CA PRO A 116 15.76 19.21 -19.82
C PRO A 116 16.67 19.99 -20.79
N LEU A 117 16.54 21.32 -20.76
CA LEU A 117 17.57 22.28 -21.16
C LEU A 117 18.06 23.02 -19.90
N SER A 118 18.63 22.29 -18.92
CA SER A 118 19.28 22.74 -17.67
C SER A 118 18.47 23.59 -16.65
N GLY A 119 18.78 23.42 -15.36
CA GLY A 119 18.16 24.13 -14.22
C GLY A 119 17.00 23.36 -13.57
N ALA A 120 16.81 23.54 -12.27
CA ALA A 120 15.77 22.85 -11.48
C ALA A 120 14.36 23.19 -11.99
N ARG A 121 13.51 22.19 -12.24
CA ARG A 121 12.19 22.37 -12.87
C ARG A 121 11.12 21.53 -12.20
N TYR A 122 9.99 22.18 -11.92
CA TYR A 122 8.75 21.59 -11.45
C TYR A 122 7.84 21.39 -12.68
N TYR A 123 7.51 20.15 -13.03
CA TYR A 123 6.46 19.88 -14.02
C TYR A 123 5.18 19.51 -13.28
N GLN A 124 4.09 20.22 -13.56
CA GLN A 124 2.76 19.87 -13.08
C GLN A 124 1.88 19.63 -14.31
N ALA A 125 1.53 18.36 -14.57
CA ALA A 125 0.35 18.05 -15.36
C ALA A 125 -0.82 18.05 -14.39
N SER A 126 -1.61 19.12 -14.35
CA SER A 126 -2.73 19.27 -13.41
C SER A 126 -4.05 18.91 -14.09
N LEU A 127 -4.74 17.88 -13.61
CA LEU A 127 -6.18 17.81 -13.81
C LEU A 127 -6.81 18.66 -12.70
N THR A 128 -7.23 19.89 -12.97
CA THR A 128 -7.75 20.81 -11.94
C THR A 128 -9.18 21.28 -12.23
N GLY A 129 -9.95 21.57 -11.16
CA GLY A 129 -11.17 22.37 -11.29
C GLY A 129 -12.51 21.62 -11.22
N GLY A 130 -12.61 20.49 -10.51
CA GLY A 130 -13.88 19.76 -10.42
C GLY A 130 -14.15 18.81 -11.58
N THR A 131 -13.17 18.65 -12.49
CA THR A 131 -13.09 17.55 -13.45
C THR A 131 -13.22 16.20 -12.72
N ARG A 132 -13.43 15.08 -13.42
CA ARG A 132 -13.20 13.72 -12.87
C ARG A 132 -12.23 12.95 -13.75
N ALA A 133 -11.36 12.17 -13.13
CA ALA A 133 -10.52 11.19 -13.83
C ALA A 133 -11.21 9.83 -13.71
N GLU A 134 -11.78 9.33 -14.80
CA GLU A 134 -12.52 8.08 -14.83
C GLU A 134 -11.68 6.99 -15.50
N PHE A 135 -11.35 5.95 -14.76
CA PHE A 135 -10.49 4.84 -15.20
C PHE A 135 -11.36 3.63 -15.56
N LEU A 136 -11.67 3.47 -16.85
CA LEU A 136 -12.48 2.36 -17.36
C LEU A 136 -11.63 1.17 -17.85
N SER A 137 -10.37 1.43 -18.21
CA SER A 137 -9.34 0.41 -18.44
C SER A 137 -8.27 0.44 -17.33
N ASP A 138 -7.52 -0.66 -17.19
CA ASP A 138 -6.27 -0.60 -16.45
C ASP A 138 -5.37 0.49 -17.07
N THR A 139 -4.63 1.23 -16.23
CA THR A 139 -3.93 2.43 -16.66
C THR A 139 -2.50 2.44 -16.17
N ASP A 140 -1.54 2.57 -17.09
CA ASP A 140 -0.13 2.73 -16.76
C ASP A 140 0.24 4.22 -16.72
N ILE A 141 0.83 4.66 -15.61
CA ILE A 141 1.28 6.03 -15.40
C ILE A 141 2.80 6.02 -15.25
N GLU A 142 3.51 6.53 -16.24
CA GLU A 142 4.96 6.67 -16.21
C GLU A 142 5.33 8.14 -15.97
N ILE A 143 6.03 8.42 -14.87
CA ILE A 143 6.44 9.80 -14.51
C ILE A 143 7.95 9.84 -14.36
N GLU A 144 8.63 10.57 -15.24
CA GLU A 144 10.07 10.73 -15.18
C GLU A 144 10.52 11.46 -13.91
N THR A 145 11.70 11.10 -13.40
CA THR A 145 12.32 11.73 -12.21
C THR A 145 12.36 13.25 -12.34
N GLY A 146 11.91 13.95 -11.29
CA GLY A 146 11.81 15.41 -11.26
C GLY A 146 10.50 15.97 -11.85
N SER A 147 9.62 15.12 -12.37
CA SER A 147 8.29 15.52 -12.86
C SER A 147 7.18 15.19 -11.85
N THR A 148 6.05 15.86 -11.96
CA THR A 148 4.84 15.59 -11.16
C THR A 148 3.61 15.49 -12.07
N LEU A 149 2.84 14.42 -11.88
CA LEU A 149 1.46 14.34 -12.34
C LEU A 149 0.56 14.65 -11.15
N GLN A 150 -0.23 15.70 -11.27
CA GLN A 150 -1.17 16.12 -10.24
C GLN A 150 -2.60 15.92 -10.74
N MET A 151 -3.35 15.10 -10.04
CA MET A 151 -4.74 14.82 -10.32
C MET A 151 -5.54 15.36 -9.14
N ASP A 152 -5.98 16.62 -9.25
CA ASP A 152 -6.88 17.29 -8.30
C ASP A 152 -8.40 17.06 -8.51
N PRO A 153 -8.87 16.00 -9.21
CA PRO A 153 -10.25 15.59 -9.13
C PRO A 153 -10.48 14.29 -8.35
N ALA A 154 -11.75 13.95 -8.11
CA ALA A 154 -12.15 12.60 -7.73
C ALA A 154 -11.65 11.60 -8.79
N TRP A 155 -10.91 10.59 -8.35
CA TRP A 155 -10.60 9.41 -9.16
C TRP A 155 -11.84 8.52 -9.12
N VAL A 156 -12.25 8.00 -10.27
CA VAL A 156 -13.46 7.18 -10.39
C VAL A 156 -13.10 5.89 -11.11
N GLY A 157 -13.63 4.79 -10.62
CA GLY A 157 -13.48 3.48 -11.25
C GLY A 157 -12.94 2.44 -10.29
N SER A 158 -12.79 1.22 -10.81
CA SER A 158 -12.40 0.04 -10.04
C SER A 158 -11.25 -0.72 -10.70
N ARG A 159 -10.59 -0.10 -11.68
CA ARG A 159 -9.49 -0.69 -12.46
C ARG A 159 -8.16 -0.58 -11.73
N THR A 160 -7.12 -1.18 -12.31
CA THR A 160 -5.76 -1.06 -11.79
C THR A 160 -5.08 0.17 -12.38
N ILE A 161 -4.46 0.98 -11.53
CA ILE A 161 -3.55 2.06 -11.94
C ILE A 161 -2.14 1.64 -11.54
N THR A 162 -1.22 1.54 -12.50
CA THR A 162 0.19 1.19 -12.25
C THR A 162 1.08 2.41 -12.47
N LYS A 163 1.67 2.90 -11.39
CA LYS A 163 2.61 4.03 -11.40
C LYS A 163 4.06 3.53 -11.46
N THR A 164 4.78 3.96 -12.49
CA THR A 164 6.22 3.74 -12.70
C THR A 164 6.98 5.08 -12.82
N GLY A 165 8.31 4.99 -12.99
CA GLY A 165 9.18 6.16 -13.07
C GLY A 165 9.43 6.86 -11.72
N GLY A 166 10.51 7.64 -11.64
CA GLY A 166 10.98 8.25 -10.38
C GLY A 166 10.27 9.53 -9.96
N GLY A 167 9.31 10.04 -10.74
CA GLY A 167 8.57 11.27 -10.42
C GLY A 167 7.47 11.11 -9.36
N ASP A 168 6.68 12.16 -9.15
CA ASP A 168 5.58 12.21 -8.17
C ASP A 168 4.22 12.05 -8.84
N LEU A 169 3.38 11.14 -8.36
CA LEU A 169 1.93 11.15 -8.60
C LEU A 169 1.24 11.81 -7.40
N ARG A 170 0.33 12.76 -7.63
CA ARG A 170 -0.37 13.44 -6.55
C ARG A 170 -1.88 13.43 -6.75
N GLY A 171 -2.60 13.12 -5.69
CA GLY A 171 -4.06 13.18 -5.63
C GLY A 171 -4.50 14.19 -4.57
N PHE A 172 -5.35 15.17 -4.93
CA PHE A 172 -5.86 16.16 -3.98
C PHE A 172 -7.38 16.30 -4.09
N ASN A 173 -8.04 16.58 -2.95
CA ASN A 173 -9.43 17.06 -2.86
C ASN A 173 -10.46 16.23 -3.68
N GLY A 174 -10.43 14.90 -3.59
CA GLY A 174 -11.35 14.03 -4.30
C GLY A 174 -12.51 13.57 -3.44
N SER A 175 -13.75 13.54 -3.95
CA SER A 175 -14.76 12.65 -3.37
C SER A 175 -14.24 11.22 -3.52
N PRO A 176 -14.21 10.40 -2.46
CA PRO A 176 -13.71 9.04 -2.54
C PRO A 176 -14.64 8.26 -3.47
N GLN A 177 -14.15 7.92 -4.67
CA GLN A 177 -14.93 7.24 -5.73
C GLN A 177 -14.12 6.15 -6.45
N PHE A 178 -12.82 6.05 -6.20
CA PHE A 178 -11.99 5.00 -6.76
C PHE A 178 -11.90 3.84 -5.77
N THR A 179 -12.31 2.66 -6.20
CA THR A 179 -12.33 1.42 -5.39
C THR A 179 -11.42 0.34 -5.96
N GLY A 180 -10.59 0.70 -6.95
CA GLY A 180 -9.71 -0.22 -7.65
C GLY A 180 -8.39 -0.46 -6.94
N THR A 181 -7.36 -0.76 -7.71
CA THR A 181 -6.01 -1.03 -7.20
C THR A 181 -5.04 0.05 -7.69
N LEU A 182 -4.34 0.71 -6.78
CA LEU A 182 -3.21 1.59 -7.10
C LEU A 182 -1.92 0.83 -6.82
N VAL A 183 -1.10 0.60 -7.84
CA VAL A 183 0.21 -0.04 -7.75
C VAL A 183 1.29 1.01 -7.95
N ILE A 184 2.23 1.12 -7.02
CA ILE A 184 3.38 2.03 -7.09
C ILE A 184 4.62 1.16 -7.21
N GLN A 185 5.30 1.19 -8.36
CA GLN A 185 6.51 0.38 -8.61
C GLN A 185 7.82 1.18 -8.52
N ALA A 186 7.75 2.50 -8.66
CA ALA A 186 8.89 3.40 -8.58
C ALA A 186 8.41 4.78 -8.13
N GLY A 187 9.31 5.59 -7.56
CA GLY A 187 9.05 6.97 -7.14
C GLY A 187 7.92 7.11 -6.12
N ARG A 188 7.30 8.30 -6.03
CA ARG A 188 6.33 8.58 -4.97
C ARG A 188 4.92 8.77 -5.50
N ALA A 189 3.93 8.34 -4.73
CA ALA A 189 2.55 8.78 -4.83
C ALA A 189 2.12 9.45 -3.51
N TRP A 190 1.40 10.55 -3.59
CA TRP A 190 1.07 11.39 -2.42
C TRP A 190 -0.36 11.92 -2.45
N HIS A 191 -1.12 11.67 -1.39
CA HIS A 191 -2.40 12.33 -1.11
C HIS A 191 -2.26 13.34 0.03
N ARG A 192 -2.74 14.57 -0.17
CA ARG A 192 -2.50 15.69 0.78
C ARG A 192 -3.49 15.71 1.94
N ILE A 193 -2.93 16.08 3.09
CA ILE A 193 -3.59 16.43 4.36
C ILE A 193 -4.64 17.53 4.21
N GLY A 194 -5.85 17.23 4.69
CA GLY A 194 -6.95 18.18 4.88
C GLY A 194 -8.07 18.11 3.85
N GLY A 195 -8.02 17.11 2.96
CA GLY A 195 -9.07 16.80 1.99
C GLY A 195 -9.57 15.36 2.13
N THR A 196 -10.68 15.06 1.45
CA THR A 196 -11.10 13.67 1.26
C THR A 196 -10.16 12.97 0.28
N SER A 197 -9.73 11.76 0.62
CA SER A 197 -8.97 10.87 -0.26
C SER A 197 -9.75 10.61 -1.55
N PRO A 198 -9.09 10.50 -2.72
CA PRO A 198 -9.76 10.00 -3.93
C PRO A 198 -10.08 8.50 -3.86
N LEU A 199 -9.45 7.76 -2.93
CA LEU A 199 -9.59 6.32 -2.74
C LEU A 199 -10.70 5.98 -1.72
N THR A 200 -11.44 4.91 -1.98
CA THR A 200 -12.44 4.34 -1.07
C THR A 200 -12.35 2.83 -1.11
N ASN A 201 -12.04 2.17 0.00
CA ASN A 201 -11.92 0.71 0.04
C ASN A 201 -11.04 0.16 -1.11
N ALA A 202 -10.05 0.95 -1.53
CA ALA A 202 -9.13 0.60 -2.60
C ALA A 202 -8.02 -0.30 -2.05
N THR A 203 -7.31 -0.97 -2.94
CA THR A 203 -6.05 -1.64 -2.60
C THR A 203 -4.88 -0.78 -3.08
N VAL A 204 -3.93 -0.49 -2.20
CA VAL A 204 -2.69 0.22 -2.53
C VAL A 204 -1.52 -0.74 -2.37
N ILE A 205 -0.86 -1.07 -3.48
CA ILE A 205 0.34 -1.93 -3.50
C ILE A 205 1.55 -1.04 -3.73
N ILE A 206 2.50 -1.03 -2.80
CA ILE A 206 3.75 -0.29 -2.89
C ILE A 206 4.88 -1.30 -3.01
N ARG A 207 5.54 -1.31 -4.16
CA ARG A 207 6.61 -2.26 -4.48
C ARG A 207 7.75 -1.58 -5.23
N GLY A 208 8.87 -2.27 -5.35
CA GLY A 208 10.12 -1.71 -5.87
C GLY A 208 11.00 -1.09 -4.78
N SER A 209 12.14 -0.53 -5.20
CA SER A 209 13.25 -0.15 -4.32
C SER A 209 12.93 1.01 -3.35
N SER A 210 13.91 1.41 -2.52
CA SER A 210 13.78 2.46 -1.48
C SER A 210 13.27 3.84 -1.94
N GLY A 211 13.16 4.09 -3.25
CA GLY A 211 12.53 5.28 -3.80
C GLY A 211 11.00 5.18 -3.97
N SER A 212 10.44 3.97 -3.89
CA SER A 212 9.01 3.67 -4.05
C SER A 212 8.26 3.99 -2.76
N SER A 213 7.29 4.90 -2.82
CA SER A 213 6.53 5.26 -1.62
C SER A 213 5.12 5.76 -1.86
N PHE A 214 4.26 5.53 -0.88
CA PHE A 214 2.94 6.14 -0.79
C PHE A 214 2.86 7.00 0.47
N THR A 215 2.37 8.23 0.35
CA THR A 215 2.03 9.07 1.51
C THR A 215 0.52 9.25 1.56
N CYS A 216 -0.09 8.77 2.64
CA CYS A 216 -1.54 8.77 2.83
C CYS A 216 -1.99 9.80 3.88
N ASP A 217 -3.25 10.23 3.80
CA ASP A 217 -3.92 11.07 4.80
C ASP A 217 -4.89 10.24 5.67
N ASN A 218 -5.45 10.83 6.74
CA ASN A 218 -6.43 10.19 7.62
C ASN A 218 -7.65 9.63 6.89
N SER A 219 -8.03 10.21 5.75
CA SER A 219 -9.15 9.74 4.92
C SER A 219 -8.81 8.52 4.04
N ASP A 220 -7.53 8.24 3.81
CA ASP A 220 -7.05 7.06 3.10
C ASP A 220 -6.98 5.81 4.00
N LEU A 221 -7.22 5.97 5.31
CA LEU A 221 -6.94 4.93 6.29
C LEU A 221 -7.88 3.73 6.22
N TYR A 222 -8.97 3.75 5.44
CA TYR A 222 -9.82 2.57 5.24
C TYR A 222 -9.38 1.68 4.06
N ASN A 223 -8.33 2.06 3.34
CA ASN A 223 -7.80 1.27 2.23
C ASN A 223 -6.98 0.08 2.74
N ARG A 224 -6.86 -0.95 1.91
CA ARG A 224 -5.92 -2.06 2.13
C ARG A 224 -4.56 -1.67 1.58
N PHE A 225 -3.50 -1.84 2.36
CA PHE A 225 -2.13 -1.58 1.94
C PHE A 225 -1.34 -2.89 1.80
N ILE A 226 -0.51 -3.00 0.76
CA ILE A 226 0.45 -4.09 0.59
C ILE A 226 1.82 -3.46 0.33
N ILE A 227 2.82 -3.81 1.12
CA ILE A 227 4.18 -3.27 1.03
C ILE A 227 5.15 -4.39 0.68
N GLU A 228 5.96 -4.16 -0.35
CA GLU A 228 6.92 -5.11 -0.92
C GLU A 228 8.25 -4.40 -1.26
N ASP A 229 9.33 -5.17 -1.37
CA ASP A 229 10.61 -4.84 -1.99
C ASP A 229 11.37 -3.62 -1.46
N ASN A 230 11.24 -3.34 -0.17
CA ASN A 230 11.81 -2.19 0.54
C ASN A 230 11.14 -0.86 0.21
N ALA A 231 9.89 -0.91 -0.27
CA ALA A 231 9.06 0.26 -0.42
C ALA A 231 8.59 0.83 0.93
N ALA A 232 8.08 2.06 0.92
CA ALA A 232 7.65 2.76 2.12
C ALA A 232 6.19 3.25 2.06
N LEU A 233 5.41 2.91 3.08
CA LEU A 233 4.15 3.58 3.38
C LEU A 233 4.41 4.69 4.41
N TYR A 234 4.02 5.92 4.10
CA TYR A 234 4.05 7.07 5.00
C TYR A 234 2.64 7.38 5.47
N THR A 235 2.38 7.18 6.77
CA THR A 235 1.08 7.47 7.38
C THR A 235 0.91 8.96 7.70
N PRO A 236 -0.34 9.45 7.87
CA PRO A 236 -0.65 10.88 7.94
C PRO A 236 0.22 11.69 8.90
N PHE A 237 0.49 12.92 8.46
CA PHE A 237 1.03 14.00 9.25
C PHE A 237 -0.09 14.58 10.11
N GLY A 238 0.05 14.57 11.43
CA GLY A 238 -0.94 15.19 12.30
C GLY A 238 -0.41 15.43 13.70
N ASN A 239 -0.52 16.67 14.17
CA ASN A 239 -0.09 17.08 15.51
C ASN A 239 -1.02 16.55 16.64
N ASN A 240 -1.88 15.57 16.37
CA ASN A 240 -2.91 15.10 17.30
C ASN A 240 -2.72 13.61 17.62
N LEU A 241 -2.38 13.38 18.89
CA LEU A 241 -1.96 12.16 19.58
C LEU A 241 -2.93 10.97 19.59
N ALA A 242 -4.03 10.99 18.85
CA ALA A 242 -5.04 9.96 19.00
C ALA A 242 -5.83 9.72 17.71
N ARG A 243 -5.90 8.45 17.30
CA ARG A 243 -6.90 7.88 16.36
C ARG A 243 -6.49 7.76 14.89
N SER A 244 -5.34 7.18 14.61
CA SER A 244 -5.17 6.58 13.29
C SER A 244 -5.64 5.13 13.37
N VAL A 245 -6.92 4.88 13.07
CA VAL A 245 -7.44 3.54 12.78
C VAL A 245 -7.06 3.25 11.33
N TYR A 246 -6.20 2.27 11.13
CA TYR A 246 -5.69 1.85 9.84
C TYR A 246 -6.48 0.63 9.34
N GLY A 247 -6.72 0.59 8.04
CA GLY A 247 -7.10 -0.59 7.30
C GLY A 247 -5.93 -1.57 7.27
N PRO A 248 -6.17 -2.81 6.82
CA PRO A 248 -5.18 -3.87 6.89
C PRO A 248 -3.93 -3.52 6.08
N VAL A 249 -2.76 -3.75 6.69
CA VAL A 249 -1.44 -3.61 6.07
C VAL A 249 -0.82 -5.00 5.93
N THR A 250 -0.49 -5.39 4.70
CA THR A 250 0.21 -6.63 4.37
C THR A 250 1.68 -6.35 4.04
N ILE A 251 2.60 -7.11 4.64
CA ILE A 251 4.06 -7.01 4.43
C ILE A 251 4.56 -8.33 3.82
N ASN A 252 4.74 -8.39 2.51
CA ASN A 252 5.10 -9.64 1.82
C ASN A 252 6.60 -9.93 1.84
N THR A 253 7.43 -8.90 1.77
CA THR A 253 8.90 -9.01 1.82
C THR A 253 9.43 -7.92 2.77
N TYR A 254 10.65 -7.43 2.58
CA TYR A 254 11.12 -6.28 3.36
C TYR A 254 10.25 -5.05 3.00
N GLY A 255 9.72 -4.34 3.98
CA GLY A 255 8.87 -3.18 3.79
C GLY A 255 9.06 -2.18 4.92
N GLN A 256 8.93 -0.90 4.62
CA GLN A 256 9.07 0.15 5.63
C GLN A 256 7.69 0.75 5.93
N LEU A 257 7.22 0.56 7.15
CA LEU A 257 6.07 1.28 7.66
C LEU A 257 6.60 2.54 8.36
N ARG A 258 6.50 3.67 7.68
CA ARG A 258 7.01 4.94 8.18
C ARG A 258 5.85 5.77 8.72
N VAL A 259 5.92 6.09 10.00
CA VAL A 259 4.93 6.95 10.64
C VAL A 259 5.48 8.37 10.68
N SER A 260 4.92 9.24 9.83
CA SER A 260 5.49 10.53 9.48
C SER A 260 5.00 11.68 10.37
N TYR A 261 5.97 12.41 10.95
CA TYR A 261 5.93 13.81 11.43
C TYR A 261 4.78 14.25 12.37
N GLY A 262 5.12 14.26 13.66
CA GLY A 262 4.61 15.17 14.69
C GLY A 262 5.72 15.39 15.72
N THR A 263 5.87 16.61 16.25
CA THR A 263 6.83 16.89 17.34
C THR A 263 6.29 16.22 18.61
N PHE A 264 6.88 15.08 18.99
CA PHE A 264 6.46 14.26 20.15
C PHE A 264 5.05 13.68 20.03
N CYS A 265 4.91 12.58 19.30
CA CYS A 265 3.65 11.84 19.32
C CYS A 265 3.89 10.35 19.46
N MET A 266 3.35 9.76 20.53
CA MET A 266 3.02 8.34 20.57
C MET A 266 1.98 8.12 19.48
N THR A 267 2.30 7.30 18.48
CA THR A 267 1.37 6.97 17.40
C THR A 267 0.96 5.52 17.57
N ALA A 268 -0.30 5.31 17.92
CA ALA A 268 -0.89 3.99 17.93
C ALA A 268 -1.30 3.61 16.50
N TYR A 269 -0.63 2.63 15.92
CA TYR A 269 -1.17 1.87 14.81
C TYR A 269 -2.32 1.02 15.34
N ARG A 270 -3.56 1.39 15.00
CA ARG A 270 -4.79 0.64 15.30
C ARG A 270 -5.30 -0.05 14.04
N GLY A 271 -4.89 -1.28 13.77
CA GLY A 271 -5.30 -2.01 12.58
C GLY A 271 -4.72 -3.42 12.54
N ASP A 272 -4.85 -4.08 11.40
CA ASP A 272 -4.29 -5.42 11.19
C ASP A 272 -2.96 -5.31 10.44
N ILE A 273 -1.88 -5.89 10.98
CA ILE A 273 -0.62 -6.11 10.26
C ILE A 273 -0.50 -7.60 9.98
N ASN A 274 -0.39 -7.99 8.71
CA ASN A 274 -0.12 -9.37 8.33
C ASN A 274 1.02 -9.48 7.32
N GLY A 275 1.63 -10.66 7.16
CA GLY A 275 2.80 -10.74 6.29
C GLY A 275 3.75 -11.90 6.53
N ASN A 276 4.70 -12.03 5.60
CA ASN A 276 5.84 -12.96 5.65
C ASN A 276 7.18 -12.24 5.59
N GLY A 277 7.17 -10.93 5.84
CA GLY A 277 8.28 -10.04 5.59
C GLY A 277 8.82 -9.35 6.83
N VAL A 278 9.57 -8.28 6.62
CA VAL A 278 10.12 -7.43 7.69
C VAL A 278 9.49 -6.07 7.58
N ALA A 279 8.71 -5.67 8.58
CA ALA A 279 8.17 -4.33 8.71
C ALA A 279 9.12 -3.49 9.57
N VAL A 280 9.82 -2.54 8.96
CA VAL A 280 10.60 -1.56 9.74
C VAL A 280 9.70 -0.41 10.12
N LEU A 281 9.39 -0.31 11.41
CA LEU A 281 8.63 0.80 11.98
C LEU A 281 9.58 1.95 12.25
N THR A 282 9.41 3.06 11.53
CA THR A 282 10.21 4.28 11.73
C THR A 282 9.31 5.44 12.15
N GLY A 283 9.88 6.39 12.87
CA GLY A 283 9.23 7.64 13.26
C GLY A 283 9.93 8.86 12.66
N GLY A 284 9.20 9.96 12.52
CA GLY A 284 9.77 11.25 12.11
C GLY A 284 10.76 11.87 13.11
N ASN A 285 10.78 11.38 14.37
CA ASN A 285 11.73 11.77 15.43
C ASN A 285 12.15 10.52 16.23
N LEU A 286 13.40 10.48 16.69
CA LEU A 286 13.98 9.41 17.52
C LEU A 286 13.18 9.10 18.79
N ASN A 287 12.45 10.08 19.33
CA ASN A 287 11.65 9.94 20.54
C ASN A 287 10.18 9.56 20.28
N SER A 288 9.82 9.20 19.05
CA SER A 288 8.45 8.78 18.74
C SER A 288 8.25 7.34 19.22
N THR A 289 7.07 6.99 19.75
CA THR A 289 6.70 5.60 20.04
C THR A 289 5.67 5.15 19.02
N ASN A 290 5.97 4.06 18.30
CA ASN A 290 5.00 3.33 17.50
C ASN A 290 4.41 2.23 18.36
N VAL A 291 3.13 2.35 18.67
CA VAL A 291 2.40 1.33 19.43
C VAL A 291 1.55 0.54 18.44
N VAL A 292 1.72 -0.78 18.37
CA VAL A 292 0.85 -1.65 17.58
C VAL A 292 -0.27 -2.15 18.49
N VAL A 293 -1.49 -1.74 18.18
CA VAL A 293 -2.75 -2.17 18.81
C VAL A 293 -3.71 -2.63 17.70
N GLY A 294 -4.61 -3.57 17.97
CA GLY A 294 -5.34 -4.28 16.91
C GLY A 294 -4.80 -5.69 16.74
N SER A 295 -4.49 -6.13 15.52
CA SER A 295 -4.01 -7.50 15.30
C SER A 295 -2.70 -7.59 14.52
N VAL A 296 -1.91 -8.62 14.83
CA VAL A 296 -0.70 -9.01 14.12
C VAL A 296 -0.85 -10.48 13.72
N SER A 297 -0.69 -10.79 12.44
CA SER A 297 -0.85 -12.15 11.91
C SER A 297 0.33 -12.46 10.98
N PRO A 298 1.38 -13.15 11.44
CA PRO A 298 2.34 -13.74 10.53
C PRO A 298 1.61 -14.67 9.55
N GLY A 299 2.06 -14.76 8.29
CA GLY A 299 1.30 -15.45 7.25
C GLY A 299 0.36 -14.52 6.48
N THR A 300 0.16 -14.80 5.18
CA THR A 300 -0.84 -14.10 4.34
C THR A 300 -1.87 -15.01 3.69
N ASN A 301 -1.68 -16.33 3.79
CA ASN A 301 -2.56 -17.39 3.27
C ASN A 301 -2.10 -18.79 3.75
N ASN A 302 -0.89 -18.88 4.30
CA ASN A 302 -0.25 -20.05 4.89
C ASN A 302 0.59 -19.56 6.05
N VAL A 303 1.08 -20.51 6.85
CA VAL A 303 2.11 -20.30 7.86
C VAL A 303 3.29 -19.47 7.32
N GLY A 304 3.79 -18.53 8.12
CA GLY A 304 4.91 -17.67 7.75
C GLY A 304 5.61 -16.99 8.93
N ILE A 305 6.55 -16.11 8.60
CA ILE A 305 7.35 -15.37 9.59
C ILE A 305 7.19 -13.88 9.31
N LEU A 306 6.77 -13.12 10.31
CA LEU A 306 6.69 -11.66 10.24
C LEU A 306 7.65 -11.06 11.25
N THR A 307 8.49 -10.14 10.82
CA THR A 307 9.36 -9.36 11.71
C THR A 307 8.82 -7.95 11.84
N LEU A 308 8.65 -7.48 13.08
CA LEU A 308 8.44 -6.07 13.41
C LEU A 308 9.75 -5.53 13.98
N ASP A 309 10.44 -4.73 13.17
CA ASP A 309 11.73 -4.15 13.53
C ASP A 309 11.53 -2.70 13.94
N LYS A 310 11.99 -2.37 15.15
CA LYS A 310 12.12 -0.98 15.56
C LYS A 310 13.27 -0.33 14.78
N GLY A 311 12.90 0.50 13.81
CA GLY A 311 13.84 1.37 13.12
C GLY A 311 14.32 2.53 14.00
N THR A 312 13.91 3.75 13.68
CA THR A 312 14.42 4.96 14.36
C THR A 312 13.61 5.41 15.58
N CYS A 313 12.47 4.80 15.87
CA CYS A 313 11.53 5.17 16.94
C CYS A 313 11.56 4.15 18.09
N THR A 314 10.69 4.23 19.08
CA THR A 314 10.35 3.11 19.98
C THR A 314 9.25 2.25 19.34
N LEU A 315 9.23 0.95 19.63
CA LEU A 315 8.17 0.01 19.26
C LEU A 315 7.57 -0.59 20.54
N GLU A 316 6.25 -0.56 20.65
CA GLU A 316 5.49 -1.21 21.71
C GLU A 316 4.38 -2.08 21.10
N LEU A 317 4.10 -3.21 21.74
CA LEU A 317 3.02 -4.12 21.37
C LEU A 317 1.94 -4.06 22.45
N GLY A 318 0.77 -3.55 22.09
CA GLY A 318 -0.32 -3.31 23.03
C GLY A 318 -0.05 -2.16 24.00
N THR A 319 -1.08 -1.86 24.80
CA THR A 319 -1.04 -0.94 25.94
C THR A 319 -1.89 -1.51 27.07
N PRO A 320 -1.73 -1.06 28.34
CA PRO A 320 -2.53 -1.58 29.45
C PRO A 320 -4.07 -1.43 29.30
N GLY A 321 -4.53 -0.54 28.42
CA GLY A 321 -5.96 -0.36 28.13
C GLY A 321 -6.43 -1.00 26.82
N ASP A 322 -5.51 -1.58 26.04
CA ASP A 322 -5.75 -2.07 24.69
C ASP A 322 -4.64 -3.04 24.27
N THR A 323 -4.88 -4.33 24.46
CA THR A 323 -3.95 -5.41 24.10
C THR A 323 -3.84 -5.53 22.58
N VAL A 324 -2.70 -6.06 22.11
CA VAL A 324 -2.57 -6.49 20.71
C VAL A 324 -2.96 -7.96 20.58
N GLN A 325 -3.74 -8.30 19.57
CA GLN A 325 -4.06 -9.68 19.23
C GLN A 325 -2.99 -10.25 18.30
N LEU A 326 -2.27 -11.27 18.75
CA LEU A 326 -1.40 -12.09 17.90
C LEU A 326 -2.19 -13.30 17.39
N ASN A 327 -2.47 -13.35 16.10
CA ASN A 327 -3.07 -14.52 15.46
C ASN A 327 -1.98 -15.43 14.90
N VAL A 328 -2.03 -16.72 15.22
CA VAL A 328 -1.05 -17.71 14.76
C VAL A 328 -1.75 -18.95 14.24
N ASP A 329 -1.34 -19.38 13.05
CA ASP A 329 -1.70 -20.66 12.47
C ASP A 329 -0.63 -21.70 12.77
N VAL A 330 -1.11 -22.91 13.11
CA VAL A 330 -0.27 -24.11 13.24
C VAL A 330 -0.66 -25.12 12.16
N ALA A 331 0.31 -25.48 11.35
CA ALA A 331 0.26 -26.51 10.33
C ALA A 331 1.25 -27.65 10.63
N GLY A 332 1.10 -28.77 9.93
CA GLY A 332 2.12 -29.82 9.93
C GLY A 332 2.43 -30.43 11.30
N THR A 333 3.70 -30.79 11.52
CA THR A 333 4.15 -31.59 12.68
C THR A 333 4.71 -30.77 13.83
N GLY A 334 4.79 -29.45 13.66
CA GLY A 334 5.36 -28.52 14.63
C GLY A 334 6.88 -28.49 14.67
N GLY A 335 7.41 -27.44 15.31
CA GLY A 335 8.84 -27.28 15.59
C GLY A 335 9.65 -26.55 14.53
N ALA A 336 9.13 -26.35 13.30
CA ALA A 336 9.78 -25.51 12.28
C ALA A 336 9.00 -24.19 12.04
N PRO A 337 9.51 -23.04 12.52
CA PRO A 337 8.89 -21.74 12.28
C PRO A 337 8.80 -21.41 10.78
N GLY A 338 7.71 -20.79 10.34
CA GLY A 338 7.47 -20.45 8.94
C GLY A 338 7.17 -21.63 8.02
N ILE A 339 7.10 -22.85 8.57
CA ILE A 339 6.73 -24.07 7.85
C ILE A 339 5.57 -24.76 8.55
N ASP A 340 5.72 -25.04 9.85
CA ASP A 340 4.71 -25.71 10.68
C ASP A 340 3.96 -24.74 11.59
N HIS A 341 4.47 -23.55 11.87
CA HIS A 341 3.73 -22.55 12.64
C HIS A 341 4.19 -21.15 12.32
N ASP A 342 3.28 -20.21 12.52
CA ASP A 342 3.56 -18.79 12.45
C ASP A 342 4.58 -18.36 13.50
N LEU A 343 5.45 -17.42 13.13
CA LEU A 343 6.38 -16.79 14.05
C LEU A 343 6.34 -15.26 13.86
N LEU A 344 6.07 -14.56 14.96
CA LEU A 344 6.33 -13.14 15.09
C LEU A 344 7.73 -12.92 15.67
N ILE A 345 8.58 -12.20 14.95
CA ILE A 345 9.84 -11.69 15.48
C ILE A 345 9.66 -10.21 15.80
N VAL A 346 10.07 -9.78 16.98
CA VAL A 346 10.06 -8.38 17.39
C VAL A 346 11.50 -7.99 17.72
N SER A 347 12.04 -6.99 17.03
CA SER A 347 13.45 -6.62 17.16
C SER A 347 13.68 -5.15 17.49
N ASN A 348 14.87 -4.90 18.02
CA ASN A 348 15.42 -3.60 18.39
C ASN A 348 14.65 -2.83 19.49
N LEU A 349 13.73 -3.45 20.22
CA LEU A 349 12.92 -2.83 21.28
C LEU A 349 13.74 -1.99 22.28
N THR A 350 13.10 -0.97 22.87
CA THR A 350 13.76 -0.17 23.93
C THR A 350 13.82 -0.88 25.28
N ALA A 351 12.98 -1.89 25.49
CA ALA A 351 12.88 -2.69 26.69
C ALA A 351 12.32 -4.08 26.34
N ALA A 352 12.49 -5.04 27.24
CA ALA A 352 11.94 -6.37 27.09
C ALA A 352 10.42 -6.35 26.94
N LEU A 353 9.88 -7.17 26.05
CA LEU A 353 8.44 -7.24 25.73
C LEU A 353 7.62 -7.75 26.93
N ASP A 354 6.54 -7.04 27.29
CA ASP A 354 5.58 -7.50 28.30
C ASP A 354 4.43 -8.28 27.63
N LEU A 355 4.35 -9.59 27.89
CA LEU A 355 3.32 -10.45 27.29
C LEU A 355 1.91 -10.19 27.84
N SER A 356 1.78 -9.49 28.98
CA SER A 356 0.46 -9.12 29.52
C SER A 356 -0.27 -8.09 28.65
N LEU A 357 0.40 -7.57 27.62
CA LEU A 357 -0.17 -6.68 26.60
C LEU A 357 -0.54 -7.40 25.29
N VAL A 358 -0.37 -8.72 25.23
CA VAL A 358 -0.58 -9.54 24.03
C VAL A 358 -1.63 -10.62 24.30
N ASP A 359 -2.72 -10.61 23.53
CA ASP A 359 -3.70 -11.69 23.44
C ASP A 359 -3.29 -12.65 22.33
N LEU A 360 -3.15 -13.94 22.64
CA LEU A 360 -2.80 -14.96 21.65
C LEU A 360 -4.06 -15.66 21.14
N ASN A 361 -4.21 -15.75 19.82
CA ASN A 361 -5.27 -16.51 19.18
C ASN A 361 -4.68 -17.56 18.23
N VAL A 362 -5.04 -18.82 18.44
CA VAL A 362 -4.43 -19.97 17.75
C VAL A 362 -5.44 -20.68 16.83
N SER A 363 -5.06 -20.88 15.58
CA SER A 363 -5.83 -21.64 14.58
C SER A 363 -4.99 -22.71 13.88
N GLY A 364 -5.61 -23.46 12.96
CA GLY A 364 -4.97 -24.54 12.21
C GLY A 364 -5.33 -25.95 12.70
N VAL A 365 -4.44 -26.93 12.47
CA VAL A 365 -4.72 -28.37 12.66
C VAL A 365 -4.09 -28.97 13.92
N GLY A 366 -3.20 -28.22 14.59
CA GLY A 366 -2.41 -28.68 15.72
C GLY A 366 -1.23 -29.57 15.33
N SER A 367 -0.17 -29.55 16.14
CA SER A 367 1.12 -30.20 15.87
C SER A 367 1.43 -31.38 16.79
N GLY A 368 0.58 -31.66 17.79
CA GLY A 368 0.87 -32.63 18.83
C GLY A 368 1.77 -32.07 19.94
N PRO A 369 2.52 -32.93 20.67
CA PRO A 369 3.26 -32.55 21.87
C PRO A 369 4.62 -31.90 21.58
N VAL A 370 4.67 -31.03 20.58
CA VAL A 370 5.87 -30.28 20.17
C VAL A 370 5.64 -28.81 20.46
N THR A 371 6.65 -28.14 21.02
CA THR A 371 6.61 -26.69 21.21
C THR A 371 6.80 -25.98 19.88
N ASN A 372 5.85 -25.13 19.52
CA ASN A 372 5.93 -24.18 18.42
C ASN A 372 6.28 -22.82 18.98
N TRP A 373 7.43 -22.27 18.62
CA TRP A 373 7.85 -20.95 19.09
C TRP A 373 7.23 -19.89 18.20
N VAL A 374 6.19 -19.23 18.70
CA VAL A 374 5.33 -18.34 17.92
C VAL A 374 5.67 -16.87 18.08
N LEU A 375 6.48 -16.53 19.10
CA LEU A 375 7.00 -15.20 19.31
C LEU A 375 8.46 -15.26 19.75
N PHE A 376 9.30 -14.46 19.11
CA PHE A 376 10.68 -14.19 19.51
C PHE A 376 10.89 -12.68 19.65
N ALA A 377 11.40 -12.23 20.80
CA ALA A 377 11.74 -10.82 21.02
C ALA A 377 13.25 -10.67 21.21
N GLU A 378 13.96 -10.04 20.27
CA GLU A 378 15.44 -9.99 20.29
C GLU A 378 15.99 -9.31 21.56
N ASP A 379 15.29 -8.30 22.08
CA ASP A 379 15.70 -7.55 23.28
C ASP A 379 15.11 -8.11 24.59
N GLY A 380 14.56 -9.33 24.55
CA GLY A 380 14.04 -10.01 25.72
C GLY A 380 12.52 -10.03 25.83
N ILE A 381 12.03 -11.00 26.60
CA ILE A 381 10.68 -11.01 27.15
C ILE A 381 10.77 -10.71 28.64
N SER A 382 9.91 -9.84 29.15
CA SER A 382 9.87 -9.47 30.56
C SER A 382 9.61 -10.69 31.44
N ASN A 383 10.53 -10.96 32.37
CA ASN A 383 10.49 -12.14 33.23
C ASN A 383 9.18 -12.23 34.03
N GLY A 384 8.56 -13.42 33.98
CA GLY A 384 7.33 -13.72 34.72
C GLY A 384 6.05 -13.14 34.11
N THR A 385 6.12 -12.56 32.91
CA THR A 385 4.93 -12.14 32.15
C THR A 385 4.38 -13.29 31.32
N ALA A 386 3.05 -13.36 31.18
CA ALA A 386 2.36 -14.36 30.37
C ALA A 386 1.41 -13.65 29.41
N PHE A 387 1.01 -14.32 28.32
CA PHE A 387 -0.02 -13.80 27.43
C PHE A 387 -1.27 -13.39 28.23
N ALA A 388 -1.82 -12.23 27.91
CA ALA A 388 -3.01 -11.69 28.57
C ALA A 388 -4.20 -12.65 28.48
N SER A 389 -4.35 -13.28 27.31
CA SER A 389 -5.25 -14.41 27.08
C SER A 389 -4.71 -15.35 26.01
N VAL A 390 -5.21 -16.58 25.99
CA VAL A 390 -4.93 -17.58 24.94
C VAL A 390 -6.25 -18.18 24.48
N THR A 391 -6.68 -17.83 23.26
CA THR A 391 -7.86 -18.40 22.60
C THR A 391 -7.43 -19.35 21.49
N HIS A 392 -8.30 -20.29 21.13
CA HIS A 392 -8.01 -21.26 20.09
C HIS A 392 -9.25 -21.75 19.35
N ALA A 393 -9.06 -22.21 18.12
CA ALA A 393 -10.10 -22.86 17.33
C ALA A 393 -10.64 -24.12 18.02
N SER A 394 -11.93 -24.43 17.80
CA SER A 394 -12.59 -25.62 18.33
C SER A 394 -11.85 -26.90 17.93
N GLY A 395 -11.72 -27.86 18.85
CA GLY A 395 -11.03 -29.12 18.57
C GLY A 395 -9.53 -29.10 18.85
N LEU A 396 -8.99 -28.02 19.42
CA LEU A 396 -7.60 -27.88 19.84
C LEU A 396 -7.50 -27.70 21.35
N THR A 397 -6.42 -28.19 21.93
CA THR A 397 -5.97 -27.82 23.28
C THR A 397 -4.62 -27.13 23.16
N VAL A 398 -4.50 -25.93 23.74
CA VAL A 398 -3.29 -25.09 23.65
C VAL A 398 -2.71 -24.85 25.03
N ASN A 399 -1.42 -25.13 25.19
CA ASN A 399 -0.65 -24.75 26.38
C ASN A 399 0.46 -23.78 25.97
N ALA A 400 0.49 -22.59 26.58
CA ALA A 400 1.58 -21.63 26.39
C ALA A 400 2.85 -22.07 27.13
N VAL A 401 4.00 -21.84 26.52
CA VAL A 401 5.34 -22.15 27.03
C VAL A 401 6.20 -20.90 26.91
N TYR A 402 6.97 -20.58 27.96
CA TYR A 402 7.80 -19.37 28.01
C TYR A 402 9.24 -19.75 28.31
N ASP A 403 10.16 -19.24 27.49
CA ASP A 403 11.60 -19.36 27.68
C ASP A 403 12.20 -17.95 27.68
N TYR A 404 12.20 -17.35 28.87
CA TYR A 404 12.66 -15.97 29.04
C TYR A 404 14.17 -15.82 28.85
N ASP A 405 14.95 -16.87 29.10
CA ASP A 405 16.41 -16.86 28.93
C ASP A 405 16.79 -16.76 27.45
N ASN A 406 15.98 -17.36 26.56
CA ASN A 406 16.14 -17.28 25.11
C ASN A 406 15.18 -16.29 24.43
N SER A 407 14.38 -15.55 25.20
CA SER A 407 13.43 -14.54 24.72
C SER A 407 12.35 -15.09 23.78
N LEU A 408 11.87 -16.30 24.06
CA LEU A 408 10.89 -17.02 23.26
C LEU A 408 9.58 -17.25 24.02
N ALA A 409 8.46 -17.11 23.32
CA ALA A 409 7.16 -17.59 23.75
C ALA A 409 6.58 -18.53 22.70
N GLY A 410 6.07 -19.66 23.16
CA GLY A 410 5.62 -20.76 22.31
C GLY A 410 4.33 -21.38 22.80
N ILE A 411 3.84 -22.34 22.02
CA ILE A 411 2.63 -23.10 22.29
C ILE A 411 2.82 -24.58 21.97
N ILE A 412 2.20 -25.44 22.77
CA ILE A 412 1.98 -26.84 22.45
C ILE A 412 0.51 -26.98 22.07
N VAL A 413 0.23 -27.45 20.85
CA VAL A 413 -1.12 -27.53 20.29
C VAL A 413 -1.47 -28.98 19.98
N VAL A 414 -2.40 -29.54 20.74
CA VAL A 414 -2.82 -30.95 20.59
C VAL A 414 -4.27 -31.02 20.11
N PRO A 415 -4.58 -31.80 19.06
CA PRO A 415 -5.97 -32.05 18.67
C PRO A 415 -6.74 -32.76 19.79
N GLU A 416 -7.95 -32.29 20.11
CA GLU A 416 -8.83 -32.87 21.14
C GLU A 416 -9.10 -34.38 21.01
N PRO A 417 -9.18 -35.00 19.81
CA PRO A 417 -9.29 -36.46 19.68
C PRO A 417 -8.13 -37.22 20.34
N ALA A 418 -6.92 -36.65 20.36
CA ALA A 418 -5.76 -37.28 20.97
C ALA A 418 -5.82 -37.27 22.51
N VAL A 419 -6.41 -36.23 23.10
CA VAL A 419 -6.63 -36.15 24.57
C VAL A 419 -7.65 -37.20 25.00
N MET A 420 -8.74 -37.35 24.25
CA MET A 420 -9.78 -38.36 24.52
C MET A 420 -9.26 -39.79 24.36
N LEU A 421 -8.42 -40.07 23.36
CA LEU A 421 -7.76 -41.37 23.19
C LEU A 421 -6.75 -41.66 24.31
N GLY A 422 -6.02 -40.65 24.78
CA GLY A 422 -5.13 -40.79 25.94
C GLY A 422 -5.88 -41.16 27.22
N ILE A 423 -7.03 -40.51 27.48
CA ILE A 423 -7.90 -40.82 28.62
C ILE A 423 -8.52 -42.21 28.47
N ALA A 424 -9.01 -42.58 27.28
CA ALA A 424 -9.56 -43.90 27.02
C ALA A 424 -8.51 -45.00 27.16
N GLY A 425 -7.28 -44.76 26.69
CA GLY A 425 -6.14 -45.67 26.83
C GLY A 425 -5.71 -45.84 28.30
N ALA A 426 -5.64 -44.76 29.07
CA ALA A 426 -5.34 -44.82 30.50
C ALA A 426 -6.44 -45.53 31.30
N ALA A 427 -7.71 -45.29 30.96
CA ALA A 427 -8.85 -45.98 31.56
C ALA A 427 -8.84 -47.48 31.23
N ALA A 428 -8.52 -47.87 29.99
CA ALA A 428 -8.37 -49.26 29.59
C ALA A 428 -7.20 -49.94 30.33
N LEU A 429 -6.07 -49.25 30.50
CA LEU A 429 -4.91 -49.76 31.24
C LEU A 429 -5.22 -49.96 32.73
N LEU A 430 -5.93 -49.00 33.35
CA LEU A 430 -6.40 -49.10 34.73
C LEU A 430 -7.44 -50.23 34.90
N ALA A 431 -8.31 -50.44 33.92
CA ALA A 431 -9.27 -51.54 33.93
C ALA A 431 -8.57 -52.91 33.83
N VAL A 432 -7.57 -53.05 32.95
CA VAL A 432 -6.75 -54.27 32.83
C VAL A 432 -5.92 -54.53 34.09
N ARG A 433 -5.41 -53.47 34.74
CA ARG A 433 -4.62 -53.59 35.98
C ARG A 433 -5.47 -53.93 37.21
N ARG A 434 -6.79 -53.73 37.17
CA ARG A 434 -7.74 -54.19 38.20
C ARG A 434 -8.21 -55.63 38.01
N GLN A 435 -8.01 -56.22 36.82
CA GLN A 435 -8.38 -57.61 36.52
C GLN A 435 -7.23 -58.61 36.71
N ARG A 436 -6.02 -58.12 37.04
CA ARG A 436 -4.90 -58.90 37.58
C ARG A 436 -4.78 -58.62 39.06
#